data_AF-A0A212D623-F1
#
_entry.id   AF-A0A212D623-F1
#
_cell.length_a   1.000
_cell.length_b   1.000
_cell.length_c   1.000
_cell.angle_alpha   90.00
_cell.angle_beta   90.00
_cell.angle_gamma   90.00
#
_symmetry.space_group_name_H-M   'P 1'
#
loop_
_entity.id
_entity.type
_entity.pdbx_description
1 polymer ?
#
loop_
_entity_poly.entity_id
_entity_poly.type
_entity_poly.pdbx_seq_one_letter_code
_entity_poly.pdbx_strand_id
1 'polypeptide(L)'
;MAPLPPPPLPHGQADRYDLSWDQQLNLAYVGAVPHSGIEQVRTHWLLDLITARGLAGQGLRYNFTHLDRYLDLLRENQLVPGFELMGSPSGRFTDFEDKQQVFEWRNLVSLLARRYIGRYGLEHVSKWNFETWNEPDHHDFDNVSMTLQGFLNYYDACSEGLRAASSALRLGGPGDAFHTPQRSPLCWALLGHCNNGSNFFTGEVGVRLDYIALHKKGAGSSISILEQEAAVVQQIQRLFPKFTDTPIYNDEADPLVGWSLPQPWRADVTYAAMVVKVIAQHQNLLLANASTAVRYALLSNDNAFLSYHPHPFSQRTLTARFQVNNTRPPHVQLLRKPVLTAMALLALLGERRAAPQHLLREGDVSLG
;
A
#
# COMPACT_ATOMS: atom_id res chain seq x y z
N MET A 1 -7.91 -1.11 -4.26
CA MET A 1 -6.47 -1.38 -4.24
C MET A 1 -6.23 -2.74 -3.59
N ALA A 2 -5.20 -3.47 -4.05
CA ALA A 2 -4.81 -4.79 -3.51
C ALA A 2 -3.29 -4.82 -3.25
N PRO A 3 -2.83 -4.54 -2.02
CA PRO A 3 -1.45 -4.64 -1.59
C PRO A 3 -0.92 -6.07 -1.73
N LEU A 4 0.38 -6.16 -1.98
CA LEU A 4 1.18 -7.36 -1.99
C LEU A 4 2.02 -7.46 -0.71
N PRO A 5 2.29 -8.69 -0.25
CA PRO A 5 3.22 -8.98 0.82
C PRO A 5 4.59 -8.33 0.65
N PRO A 6 5.38 -8.29 1.75
CA PRO A 6 6.82 -8.43 1.60
C PRO A 6 7.13 -9.74 0.87
N PRO A 7 7.82 -9.72 -0.30
CA PRO A 7 8.34 -10.95 -0.92
C PRO A 7 8.99 -11.82 0.16
N PRO A 8 8.83 -13.16 0.12
CA PRO A 8 9.36 -14.02 1.16
C PRO A 8 10.87 -13.85 1.29
N LEU A 9 11.38 -14.01 2.51
CA LEU A 9 12.83 -13.94 2.77
C LEU A 9 13.63 -14.90 1.87
N PRO A 10 14.85 -14.53 1.47
CA PRO A 10 15.51 -13.24 1.74
C PRO A 10 15.06 -12.13 0.77
N HIS A 11 14.82 -10.90 1.28
CA HIS A 11 14.32 -9.78 0.47
C HIS A 11 15.24 -9.40 -0.71
N GLY A 12 16.55 -9.60 -0.58
CA GLY A 12 17.51 -9.47 -1.69
C GLY A 12 17.34 -10.47 -2.85
N GLN A 13 16.35 -11.37 -2.79
CA GLN A 13 15.92 -12.25 -3.88
C GLN A 13 14.43 -12.06 -4.24
N ALA A 14 13.86 -10.90 -3.90
CA ALA A 14 12.48 -10.54 -4.22
C ALA A 14 12.12 -10.77 -5.69
N ASP A 15 13.08 -10.55 -6.60
CA ASP A 15 12.92 -10.77 -8.05
C ASP A 15 12.47 -12.19 -8.40
N ARG A 16 12.91 -13.20 -7.64
CA ARG A 16 12.53 -14.60 -7.87
C ARG A 16 11.06 -14.85 -7.58
N TYR A 17 10.48 -14.08 -6.67
CA TYR A 17 9.06 -14.15 -6.33
C TYR A 17 8.24 -13.20 -7.23
N ASP A 18 8.62 -11.93 -7.30
CA ASP A 18 7.86 -10.88 -8.00
C ASP A 18 7.84 -11.06 -9.52
N LEU A 19 8.88 -11.66 -10.09
CA LEU A 19 8.95 -11.97 -11.53
C LEU A 19 8.64 -13.45 -11.85
N SER A 20 8.23 -14.23 -10.85
CA SER A 20 7.84 -15.63 -11.03
C SER A 20 6.65 -15.78 -11.98
N TRP A 21 6.51 -16.98 -12.56
CA TRP A 21 5.32 -17.33 -13.35
C TRP A 21 4.05 -17.26 -12.51
N ASP A 22 4.12 -17.66 -11.24
CA ASP A 22 3.01 -17.57 -10.28
C ASP A 22 2.51 -16.13 -10.15
N GLN A 23 3.42 -15.17 -10.03
CA GLN A 23 3.07 -13.77 -9.84
C GLN A 23 2.56 -13.12 -11.13
N GLN A 24 3.10 -13.51 -12.29
CA GLN A 24 2.55 -13.12 -13.60
C GLN A 24 1.08 -13.56 -13.74
N LEU A 25 0.77 -14.82 -13.40
CA LEU A 25 -0.62 -15.30 -13.37
C LEU A 25 -1.44 -14.50 -12.35
N ASN A 26 -0.91 -14.28 -11.14
CA ASN A 26 -1.64 -13.60 -10.08
C ASN A 26 -2.04 -12.18 -10.47
N LEU A 27 -1.10 -11.40 -11.03
CA LEU A 27 -1.38 -10.04 -11.52
C LEU A 27 -2.32 -10.03 -12.72
N ALA A 28 -2.31 -11.07 -13.56
CA ALA A 28 -3.33 -11.24 -14.59
C ALA A 28 -4.73 -11.44 -14.01
N TYR A 29 -4.87 -12.21 -12.92
CA TYR A 29 -6.15 -12.32 -12.21
C TYR A 29 -6.59 -11.01 -11.54
N VAL A 30 -5.64 -10.24 -11.00
CA VAL A 30 -5.92 -8.93 -10.39
C VAL A 30 -6.36 -7.92 -11.45
N GLY A 31 -5.62 -7.79 -12.56
CA GLY A 31 -5.95 -6.88 -13.66
C GLY A 31 -7.17 -7.29 -14.47
N ALA A 32 -7.59 -8.56 -14.40
CA ALA A 32 -8.79 -9.06 -15.08
C ALA A 32 -10.11 -8.62 -14.42
N VAL A 33 -10.08 -7.93 -13.27
CA VAL A 33 -11.28 -7.34 -12.69
C VAL A 33 -11.80 -6.24 -13.65
N PRO A 34 -13.07 -6.31 -14.10
CA PRO A 34 -13.59 -5.40 -15.11
C PRO A 34 -13.61 -3.95 -14.61
N HIS A 35 -13.65 -3.01 -15.56
CA HIS A 35 -13.81 -1.57 -15.29
C HIS A 35 -12.79 -1.00 -14.29
N SER A 36 -11.56 -1.52 -14.30
CA SER A 36 -10.51 -1.10 -13.36
C SER A 36 -10.92 -1.29 -11.88
N GLY A 37 -11.73 -2.31 -11.57
CA GLY A 37 -12.20 -2.56 -10.19
C GLY A 37 -11.08 -2.83 -9.17
N ILE A 38 -9.87 -3.13 -9.65
CA ILE A 38 -8.63 -3.00 -8.89
C ILE A 38 -7.64 -2.22 -9.75
N GLU A 39 -7.19 -1.06 -9.26
CA GLU A 39 -6.28 -0.17 -10.00
C GLU A 39 -4.83 -0.26 -9.53
N GLN A 40 -4.63 -0.36 -8.21
CA GLN A 40 -3.32 -0.24 -7.58
C GLN A 40 -2.92 -1.52 -6.85
N VAL A 41 -1.63 -1.85 -6.92
CA VAL A 41 -0.95 -2.90 -6.16
C VAL A 41 0.19 -2.28 -5.33
N ARG A 42 -0.02 -2.10 -4.01
CA ARG A 42 1.06 -1.73 -3.06
C ARG A 42 2.08 -2.86 -3.04
N THR A 43 3.37 -2.60 -3.14
CA THR A 43 4.35 -3.67 -3.15
C THR A 43 5.50 -3.31 -2.23
N HIS A 44 5.73 -4.14 -1.22
CA HIS A 44 6.86 -3.98 -0.31
C HIS A 44 8.18 -4.32 -1.00
N TRP A 45 9.29 -3.84 -0.44
CA TRP A 45 10.65 -4.17 -0.87
C TRP A 45 10.95 -3.92 -2.36
N LEU A 46 10.23 -3.01 -3.02
CA LEU A 46 10.44 -2.68 -4.44
C LEU A 46 11.89 -2.29 -4.76
N LEU A 47 12.57 -1.63 -3.82
CA LEU A 47 13.93 -1.16 -4.06
C LEU A 47 14.97 -2.29 -3.96
N ASP A 48 14.61 -3.47 -3.44
CA ASP A 48 15.46 -4.66 -3.52
C ASP A 48 15.44 -5.34 -4.89
N LEU A 49 14.53 -4.94 -5.78
CA LEU A 49 14.61 -5.24 -7.21
C LEU A 49 15.67 -4.41 -7.95
N ILE A 50 16.35 -3.49 -7.25
CA ILE A 50 17.46 -2.72 -7.78
C ILE A 50 18.76 -3.32 -7.24
N THR A 51 19.73 -3.54 -8.13
CA THR A 51 21.09 -3.88 -7.69
C THR A 51 22.00 -2.67 -7.78
N ALA A 52 22.91 -2.51 -6.81
CA ALA A 52 23.81 -1.37 -6.72
C ALA A 52 25.27 -1.83 -6.68
N ARG A 53 26.10 -1.19 -7.52
CA ARG A 53 27.56 -1.44 -7.60
C ARG A 53 28.31 -0.12 -7.49
N GLY A 54 29.52 -0.19 -6.95
CA GLY A 54 30.38 0.98 -6.75
C GLY A 54 30.92 1.03 -5.32
N LEU A 55 31.86 1.95 -5.09
CA LEU A 55 32.38 2.28 -3.76
C LEU A 55 31.68 3.56 -3.28
N ALA A 56 31.42 3.62 -1.97
CA ALA A 56 30.93 4.83 -1.32
C ALA A 56 31.87 6.01 -1.67
N GLY A 57 31.31 7.16 -2.04
CA GLY A 57 32.07 8.37 -2.38
C GLY A 57 32.63 8.40 -3.81
N GLN A 58 32.56 7.29 -4.57
CA GLN A 58 32.93 7.24 -5.99
C GLN A 58 31.72 7.16 -6.94
N GLY A 59 30.52 7.26 -6.37
CA GLY A 59 29.24 7.20 -7.07
C GLY A 59 28.70 5.78 -7.21
N LEU A 60 27.48 5.57 -6.72
CA LEU A 60 26.75 4.31 -6.90
C LEU A 60 26.18 4.23 -8.32
N ARG A 61 26.29 3.05 -8.94
CA ARG A 61 25.62 2.69 -10.19
C ARG A 61 24.52 1.70 -9.89
N TYR A 62 23.32 2.00 -10.37
CA TYR A 62 22.14 1.17 -10.17
C TYR A 62 21.76 0.42 -11.44
N ASN A 63 21.34 -0.83 -11.27
CA ASN A 63 20.75 -1.64 -12.31
C ASN A 63 19.28 -1.90 -11.93
N PHE A 64 18.39 -1.31 -12.74
CA PHE A 64 16.94 -1.32 -12.55
C PHE A 64 16.24 -2.49 -13.27
N THR A 65 16.98 -3.43 -13.87
CA THR A 65 16.39 -4.45 -14.77
C THR A 65 15.23 -5.24 -14.14
N HIS A 66 15.33 -5.65 -12.87
CA HIS A 66 14.24 -6.41 -12.24
C HIS A 66 13.04 -5.52 -11.90
N LEU A 67 13.31 -4.31 -11.37
CA LEU A 67 12.24 -3.33 -11.10
C LEU A 67 11.52 -2.91 -12.38
N ASP A 68 12.24 -2.70 -13.49
CA ASP A 68 11.64 -2.40 -14.79
C ASP A 68 10.67 -3.50 -15.21
N ARG A 69 11.11 -4.76 -15.15
CA ARG A 69 10.28 -5.93 -15.51
C ARG A 69 9.03 -6.04 -14.64
N TYR A 70 9.16 -5.76 -13.34
CA TYR A 70 8.01 -5.81 -12.42
C TYR A 70 6.99 -4.70 -12.73
N LEU A 71 7.47 -3.47 -12.96
CA LEU A 71 6.60 -2.34 -13.29
C LEU A 71 5.98 -2.47 -14.69
N ASP A 72 6.71 -3.04 -15.64
CA ASP A 72 6.19 -3.41 -16.95
C ASP A 72 5.07 -4.45 -16.81
N LEU A 73 5.24 -5.45 -15.95
CA LEU A 73 4.21 -6.47 -15.66
C LEU A 73 2.94 -5.86 -15.06
N LEU A 74 3.06 -4.89 -14.13
CA LEU A 74 1.89 -4.15 -13.65
C LEU A 74 1.21 -3.38 -14.79
N ARG A 75 2.00 -2.70 -15.63
CA ARG A 75 1.50 -1.91 -16.75
C ARG A 75 0.79 -2.76 -17.82
N GLU A 76 1.33 -3.94 -18.11
CA GLU A 76 0.74 -4.94 -19.02
C GLU A 76 -0.65 -5.39 -18.55
N ASN A 77 -0.89 -5.37 -17.24
CA ASN A 77 -2.17 -5.71 -16.62
C ASN A 77 -3.02 -4.47 -16.24
N GLN A 78 -2.68 -3.29 -16.76
CA GLN A 78 -3.37 -2.02 -16.51
C GLN A 78 -3.43 -1.62 -15.02
N LEU A 79 -2.44 -2.07 -14.24
CA LEU A 79 -2.28 -1.73 -12.83
C LEU A 79 -1.24 -0.64 -12.63
N VAL A 80 -1.32 0.07 -11.51
CA VAL A 80 -0.30 1.02 -11.03
C VAL A 80 0.33 0.53 -9.72
N PRO A 81 1.60 0.85 -9.45
CA PRO A 81 2.21 0.54 -8.17
C PRO A 81 1.70 1.47 -7.06
N GLY A 82 1.43 0.90 -5.88
CA GLY A 82 1.67 1.62 -4.63
C GLY A 82 3.16 1.49 -4.36
N PHE A 83 3.87 2.58 -4.62
CA PHE A 83 5.32 2.61 -4.74
C PHE A 83 5.95 2.92 -3.39
N GLU A 84 6.04 1.92 -2.52
CA GLU A 84 6.79 2.03 -1.28
C GLU A 84 8.28 2.20 -1.61
N LEU A 85 8.89 3.26 -1.10
CA LEU A 85 10.32 3.52 -1.21
C LEU A 85 11.08 2.63 -0.21
N MET A 86 10.83 1.34 -0.27
CA MET A 86 11.22 0.34 0.72
C MET A 86 12.30 -0.58 0.17
N GLY A 87 13.39 -0.77 0.92
CA GLY A 87 14.48 -1.69 0.61
C GLY A 87 15.87 -1.07 0.70
N SER A 88 16.89 -1.91 0.52
CA SER A 88 18.29 -1.51 0.49
C SER A 88 18.99 -2.16 -0.71
N PRO A 89 19.01 -1.50 -1.88
CA PRO A 89 19.62 -2.02 -3.10
C PRO A 89 21.01 -2.64 -2.85
N SER A 90 21.12 -3.98 -2.94
CA SER A 90 22.36 -4.73 -2.66
C SER A 90 22.99 -4.45 -1.29
N GLY A 91 22.19 -4.12 -0.28
CA GLY A 91 22.64 -3.82 1.09
C GLY A 91 23.49 -2.54 1.20
N ARG A 92 23.34 -1.58 0.28
CA ARG A 92 24.15 -0.36 0.24
C ARG A 92 23.71 0.73 1.21
N PHE A 93 22.42 0.74 1.56
CA PHE A 93 21.87 1.67 2.53
C PHE A 93 21.70 0.93 3.85
N THR A 94 22.43 1.35 4.87
CA THR A 94 22.53 0.68 6.16
C THR A 94 22.23 1.61 7.33
N ASP A 95 22.30 2.93 7.14
CA ASP A 95 22.10 3.90 8.22
C ASP A 95 21.61 5.24 7.66
N PHE A 96 20.41 5.67 8.06
CA PHE A 96 19.85 6.95 7.64
C PHE A 96 20.19 8.13 8.56
N GLU A 97 21.05 7.94 9.57
CA GLU A 97 21.77 9.04 10.22
C GLU A 97 23.09 9.38 9.51
N ASP A 98 23.62 8.47 8.68
CA ASP A 98 24.75 8.76 7.80
C ASP A 98 24.31 9.72 6.68
N LYS A 99 24.77 10.97 6.80
CA LYS A 99 24.46 12.03 5.82
C LYS A 99 24.79 11.62 4.40
N GLN A 100 25.89 10.89 4.17
CA GLN A 100 26.26 10.48 2.82
C GLN A 100 25.17 9.58 2.22
N GLN A 101 24.66 8.62 3.00
CA GLN A 101 23.59 7.73 2.57
C GLN A 101 22.28 8.47 2.36
N VAL A 102 21.97 9.46 3.19
CA VAL A 102 20.79 10.33 3.01
C VAL A 102 20.84 11.09 1.66
N PHE A 103 22.00 11.63 1.28
CA PHE A 103 22.18 12.27 -0.03
C PHE A 103 22.14 11.25 -1.18
N GLU A 104 22.77 10.08 -1.03
CA GLU A 104 22.74 9.02 -2.03
C GLU A 104 21.31 8.48 -2.23
N TRP A 105 20.50 8.40 -1.18
CA TRP A 105 19.11 7.99 -1.23
C TRP A 105 18.25 8.99 -2.00
N ARG A 106 18.38 10.30 -1.70
CA ARG A 106 17.72 11.36 -2.47
C ARG A 106 18.02 11.25 -3.96
N ASN A 107 19.28 10.98 -4.29
CA ASN A 107 19.72 10.81 -5.68
C ASN A 107 19.11 9.56 -6.33
N LEU A 108 19.09 8.42 -5.62
CA LEU A 108 18.41 7.21 -6.09
C LEU A 108 16.93 7.46 -6.39
N VAL A 109 16.20 8.08 -5.47
CA VAL A 109 14.77 8.40 -5.64
C VAL A 109 14.57 9.32 -6.85
N SER A 110 15.43 10.34 -7.03
CA SER A 110 15.35 11.22 -8.19
C SER A 110 15.62 10.51 -9.51
N LEU A 111 16.65 9.64 -9.54
CA LEU A 111 17.00 8.83 -10.72
C LEU A 111 15.87 7.87 -11.09
N LEU A 112 15.31 7.18 -10.10
CA LEU A 112 14.19 6.25 -10.24
C LEU A 112 12.95 6.97 -10.80
N ALA A 113 12.57 8.10 -10.22
CA ALA A 113 11.41 8.86 -10.67
C ALA A 113 11.59 9.38 -12.10
N ARG A 114 12.75 9.94 -12.44
CA ARG A 114 13.05 10.39 -13.81
C ARG A 114 13.05 9.24 -14.81
N ARG A 115 13.60 8.07 -14.43
CA ARG A 115 13.59 6.86 -15.26
C ARG A 115 12.17 6.47 -15.63
N TYR A 116 11.28 6.36 -14.65
CA TYR A 116 9.91 5.89 -14.90
C TYR A 116 9.01 6.97 -15.50
N ILE A 117 9.26 8.25 -15.25
CA ILE A 117 8.67 9.34 -16.05
C ILE A 117 9.07 9.19 -17.52
N GLY A 118 10.36 8.95 -17.81
CA GLY A 118 10.83 8.72 -19.17
C GLY A 118 10.23 7.47 -19.82
N ARG A 119 10.00 6.41 -19.04
CA ARG A 119 9.47 5.13 -19.53
C ARG A 119 7.96 5.12 -19.75
N TYR A 120 7.19 5.74 -18.85
CA TYR A 120 5.72 5.64 -18.84
C TYR A 120 4.99 6.98 -19.04
N GLY A 121 5.73 8.10 -19.04
CA GLY A 121 5.19 9.44 -19.12
C GLY A 121 4.79 10.01 -17.76
N LEU A 122 4.93 11.34 -17.59
CA LEU A 122 4.63 12.01 -16.34
C LEU A 122 3.17 11.82 -15.89
N GLU A 123 2.22 11.90 -16.83
CA GLU A 123 0.78 11.75 -16.53
C GLU A 123 0.47 10.37 -15.91
N HIS A 124 1.20 9.33 -16.31
CA HIS A 124 1.03 8.01 -15.74
C HIS A 124 1.66 7.93 -14.34
N VAL A 125 2.90 8.40 -14.20
CA VAL A 125 3.65 8.29 -12.93
C VAL A 125 3.09 9.21 -11.85
N SER A 126 2.46 10.35 -12.20
CA SER A 126 1.77 11.20 -11.22
C SER A 126 0.55 10.52 -10.58
N LYS A 127 0.04 9.44 -11.18
CA LYS A 127 -1.03 8.61 -10.61
C LYS A 127 -0.51 7.62 -9.57
N TRP A 128 0.80 7.37 -9.50
CA TRP A 128 1.37 6.47 -8.50
C TRP A 128 1.30 7.11 -7.11
N ASN A 129 1.04 6.29 -6.10
CA ASN A 129 1.16 6.69 -4.70
C ASN A 129 2.56 6.28 -4.25
N PHE A 130 3.52 7.21 -4.24
CA PHE A 130 4.80 6.94 -3.58
C PHE A 130 4.62 7.03 -2.08
N GLU A 131 5.25 6.11 -1.37
CA GLU A 131 5.00 5.89 0.05
C GLU A 131 6.30 5.66 0.81
N THR A 132 6.25 5.92 2.12
CA THR A 132 7.33 5.58 3.04
C THR A 132 7.57 4.07 3.14
N TRP A 133 8.58 3.70 3.93
CA TRP A 133 8.79 2.31 4.31
C TRP A 133 7.57 1.80 5.08
N ASN A 134 7.18 0.55 4.85
CA ASN A 134 6.05 -0.09 5.53
C ASN A 134 6.22 -0.14 7.05
N GLU A 135 5.17 0.19 7.79
CA GLU A 135 5.05 -0.01 9.25
C GLU A 135 6.35 0.32 10.04
N PRO A 136 6.85 1.57 9.98
CA PRO A 136 8.13 1.93 10.56
C PRO A 136 8.23 1.65 12.07
N ASP A 137 7.12 1.71 12.83
CA ASP A 137 7.10 1.41 14.26
C ASP A 137 7.07 -0.10 14.57
N HIS A 138 6.91 -0.95 13.56
CA HIS A 138 7.08 -2.41 13.68
C HIS A 138 8.53 -2.88 13.46
N HIS A 139 9.42 -1.96 13.07
CA HIS A 139 10.87 -2.17 12.94
C HIS A 139 11.31 -3.26 11.94
N ASP A 140 10.51 -3.52 10.90
CA ASP A 140 10.90 -4.43 9.80
C ASP A 140 11.80 -3.71 8.77
N PHE A 141 13.05 -3.47 9.16
CA PHE A 141 14.05 -2.74 8.38
C PHE A 141 15.21 -3.62 7.89
N ASP A 142 15.12 -4.95 8.02
CA ASP A 142 16.23 -5.89 7.82
C ASP A 142 17.51 -5.44 8.55
N ASN A 143 18.58 -5.12 7.80
CA ASN A 143 19.88 -4.70 8.31
C ASN A 143 20.07 -3.18 8.27
N VAL A 144 19.00 -2.41 8.07
CA VAL A 144 19.04 -0.95 8.01
C VAL A 144 18.77 -0.36 9.39
N SER A 145 19.69 0.47 9.86
CA SER A 145 19.49 1.32 11.04
C SER A 145 18.54 2.46 10.69
N MET A 146 17.34 2.40 11.26
CA MET A 146 16.29 3.41 11.09
C MET A 146 15.85 3.93 12.46
N THR A 147 16.63 4.88 13.00
CA THR A 147 16.23 5.61 14.22
C THR A 147 15.09 6.59 13.90
N LEU A 148 14.54 7.24 14.92
CA LEU A 148 13.56 8.31 14.71
C LEU A 148 14.12 9.41 13.80
N GLN A 149 15.33 9.92 14.09
CA GLN A 149 15.95 10.95 13.24
C GLN A 149 16.31 10.40 11.86
N GLY A 150 16.80 9.16 11.78
CA GLY A 150 17.06 8.48 10.52
C GLY A 150 15.83 8.40 9.63
N PHE A 151 14.67 8.06 10.19
CA PHE A 151 13.41 8.01 9.45
C PHE A 151 12.96 9.37 8.93
N LEU A 152 13.15 10.45 9.69
CA LEU A 152 12.87 11.81 9.22
C LEU A 152 13.83 12.23 8.10
N ASN A 153 15.13 11.90 8.21
CA ASN A 153 16.11 12.15 7.15
C ASN A 153 15.78 11.35 5.88
N TYR A 154 15.40 10.09 6.03
CA TYR A 154 14.92 9.21 4.97
C TYR A 154 13.70 9.83 4.26
N TYR A 155 12.72 10.30 5.04
CA TYR A 155 11.53 10.94 4.50
C TYR A 155 11.86 12.19 3.68
N ASP A 156 12.74 13.05 4.20
CA ASP A 156 13.18 14.25 3.48
C ASP A 156 13.91 13.90 2.18
N ALA A 157 14.68 12.80 2.17
CA ALA A 157 15.36 12.32 0.98
C ALA A 157 14.38 11.78 -0.07
N CYS A 158 13.33 11.07 0.35
CA CYS A 158 12.22 10.67 -0.51
C CYS A 158 11.49 11.87 -1.10
N SER A 159 11.10 12.81 -0.23
CA SER A 159 10.40 14.04 -0.56
C SER A 159 11.15 14.87 -1.60
N GLU A 160 12.41 15.17 -1.34
CA GLU A 160 13.24 16.02 -2.20
C GLU A 160 13.74 15.28 -3.45
N GLY A 161 13.90 13.95 -3.38
CA GLY A 161 14.24 13.12 -4.54
C GLY A 161 13.13 13.13 -5.58
N LEU A 162 11.89 12.91 -5.14
CA LEU A 162 10.70 12.99 -5.99
C LEU A 162 10.49 14.43 -6.50
N ARG A 163 10.63 15.44 -5.65
CA ARG A 163 10.49 16.86 -6.02
C ARG A 163 11.50 17.27 -7.10
N ALA A 164 12.74 16.78 -7.01
CA ALA A 164 13.79 17.00 -8.00
C ALA A 164 13.53 16.31 -9.36
N ALA A 165 12.65 15.31 -9.41
CA ALA A 165 12.20 14.70 -10.64
C ALA A 165 10.97 15.43 -11.21
N SER A 166 9.94 15.66 -10.39
CA SER A 166 8.77 16.47 -10.73
C SER A 166 7.94 16.79 -9.48
N SER A 167 7.43 18.02 -9.38
CA SER A 167 6.50 18.43 -8.31
C SER A 167 5.10 17.82 -8.45
N ALA A 168 4.80 17.15 -9.57
CA ALA A 168 3.50 16.49 -9.80
C ALA A 168 3.41 15.08 -9.19
N LEU A 169 4.53 14.51 -8.71
CA LEU A 169 4.54 13.21 -8.06
C LEU A 169 4.02 13.33 -6.63
N ARG A 170 3.25 12.35 -6.16
CA ARG A 170 2.66 12.36 -4.81
C ARG A 170 3.48 11.51 -3.85
N LEU A 171 3.66 11.97 -2.61
CA LEU A 171 4.31 11.24 -1.52
C LEU A 171 3.46 11.28 -0.25
N GLY A 172 3.26 10.13 0.37
CA GLY A 172 2.62 10.01 1.68
C GLY A 172 3.26 8.94 2.57
N GLY A 173 2.64 8.71 3.72
CA GLY A 173 3.10 7.79 4.76
C GLY A 173 2.39 8.08 6.09
N PRO A 174 2.81 7.47 7.22
CA PRO A 174 3.87 6.49 7.38
C PRO A 174 3.48 5.05 6.99
N GLY A 175 2.18 4.73 6.83
CA GLY A 175 1.72 3.37 6.57
C GLY A 175 1.86 2.46 7.79
N ASP A 176 1.25 2.84 8.92
CA ASP A 176 1.32 2.09 10.20
C ASP A 176 0.06 2.27 11.05
N ALA A 177 0.00 1.60 12.19
CA ALA A 177 -1.14 1.50 13.08
C ALA A 177 -1.51 2.80 13.81
N PHE A 178 -0.65 3.81 13.94
CA PHE A 178 -0.92 5.02 14.76
C PHE A 178 -1.56 4.66 16.14
N HIS A 179 -0.84 3.89 16.96
CA HIS A 179 -1.20 3.71 18.36
C HIS A 179 -0.95 5.00 19.15
N THR A 180 -0.91 4.94 20.48
CA THR A 180 -0.55 6.11 21.30
C THR A 180 0.83 6.67 20.90
N PRO A 181 1.13 7.95 21.15
CA PRO A 181 2.43 8.56 20.82
C PRO A 181 3.66 7.76 21.28
N GLN A 182 3.56 7.06 22.40
CA GLN A 182 4.63 6.23 22.94
C GLN A 182 4.79 4.89 22.20
N ARG A 183 3.71 4.39 21.58
CA ARG A 183 3.66 3.09 20.89
C ARG A 183 3.89 3.20 19.38
N SER A 184 3.64 4.36 18.79
CA SER A 184 3.93 4.63 17.37
C SER A 184 4.76 5.91 17.20
N PRO A 185 5.93 6.02 17.85
CA PRO A 185 6.73 7.25 17.86
C PRO A 185 7.12 7.75 16.46
N LEU A 186 7.47 6.87 15.52
CA LEU A 186 7.87 7.26 14.16
C LEU A 186 6.70 7.88 13.40
N CYS A 187 5.49 7.33 13.55
CA CYS A 187 4.29 7.89 12.94
C CYS A 187 4.00 9.32 13.38
N TRP A 188 3.97 9.53 14.70
CA TRP A 188 3.65 10.84 15.27
C TRP A 188 4.78 11.84 15.05
N ALA A 189 6.04 11.38 15.07
CA ALA A 189 7.20 12.21 14.74
C ALA A 189 7.17 12.66 13.28
N LEU A 190 6.81 11.79 12.33
CA LEU A 190 6.68 12.16 10.92
C LEU A 190 5.64 13.27 10.72
N LEU A 191 4.46 13.15 11.33
CA LEU A 191 3.45 14.21 11.23
C LEU A 191 3.94 15.52 11.88
N GLY A 192 4.61 15.44 13.03
CA GLY A 192 5.22 16.61 13.67
C GLY A 192 6.28 17.28 12.79
N HIS A 193 7.13 16.48 12.16
CA HIS A 193 8.18 16.92 11.24
C HIS A 193 7.62 17.57 9.98
N CYS A 194 6.67 16.94 9.31
CA CYS A 194 6.04 17.52 8.12
C CYS A 194 5.25 18.80 8.45
N ASN A 195 4.69 18.89 9.66
CA ASN A 195 3.95 20.07 10.09
C ASN A 195 4.89 21.26 10.35
N ASN A 196 5.90 21.07 11.22
CA ASN A 196 6.73 22.15 11.79
C ASN A 196 8.24 21.84 11.89
N GLY A 197 8.69 20.64 11.49
CA GLY A 197 10.12 20.28 11.47
C GLY A 197 10.91 21.04 10.41
N SER A 198 12.23 20.88 10.39
CA SER A 198 13.09 21.50 9.37
C SER A 198 13.53 20.45 8.36
N ASN A 199 13.29 20.71 7.07
CA ASN A 199 13.73 19.83 6.00
C ASN A 199 15.26 19.69 6.01
N PHE A 200 15.77 18.46 6.00
CA PHE A 200 17.20 18.14 6.03
C PHE A 200 18.02 18.82 4.92
N PHE A 201 17.44 18.97 3.71
CA PHE A 201 18.15 19.50 2.54
C PHE A 201 17.99 21.01 2.38
N THR A 202 16.79 21.54 2.63
CA THR A 202 16.48 22.95 2.34
C THR A 202 16.51 23.85 3.58
N GLY A 203 16.39 23.27 4.77
CA GLY A 203 16.19 24.02 6.02
C GLY A 203 14.82 24.70 6.14
N GLU A 204 13.94 24.53 5.15
CA GLU A 204 12.58 25.07 5.19
C GLU A 204 11.77 24.43 6.33
N VAL A 205 10.87 25.20 6.92
CA VAL A 205 9.97 24.72 7.98
C VAL A 205 8.75 24.03 7.36
N GLY A 206 8.50 22.80 7.81
CA GLY A 206 7.51 21.90 7.28
C GLY A 206 8.01 21.18 6.02
N VAL A 207 7.47 19.99 5.78
CA VAL A 207 7.81 19.14 4.64
C VAL A 207 6.51 18.70 3.98
N ARG A 208 6.54 18.48 2.65
CA ARG A 208 5.37 17.99 1.90
C ARG A 208 4.83 16.71 2.55
N LEU A 209 3.52 16.54 2.54
CA LEU A 209 2.83 15.31 2.94
C LEU A 209 1.50 15.30 2.19
N ASP A 210 1.48 14.61 1.05
CA ASP A 210 0.37 14.70 0.09
C ASP A 210 -0.83 13.85 0.50
N TYR A 211 -0.60 12.83 1.33
CA TYR A 211 -1.61 12.01 1.99
C TYR A 211 -1.05 11.35 3.27
N ILE A 212 -1.93 10.94 4.18
CA ILE A 212 -1.58 10.19 5.40
C ILE A 212 -2.11 8.77 5.28
N ALA A 213 -1.22 7.78 5.32
CA ALA A 213 -1.56 6.36 5.29
C ALA A 213 -1.46 5.73 6.69
N LEU A 214 -2.50 4.99 7.06
CA LEU A 214 -2.62 4.27 8.34
C LEU A 214 -3.07 2.82 8.11
N HIS A 215 -2.73 1.92 9.01
CA HIS A 215 -3.14 0.52 8.96
C HIS A 215 -4.07 0.20 10.13
N LYS A 216 -5.38 0.17 9.88
CA LYS A 216 -6.37 -0.26 10.88
C LYS A 216 -7.07 -1.52 10.43
N LYS A 217 -6.84 -2.60 11.18
CA LYS A 217 -7.41 -3.92 10.93
C LYS A 217 -8.53 -4.21 11.95
N GLY A 218 -9.48 -5.06 11.57
CA GLY A 218 -10.74 -5.22 12.30
C GLY A 218 -10.73 -6.14 13.51
N ALA A 219 -9.66 -6.92 13.73
CA ALA A 219 -9.62 -7.98 14.75
C ALA A 219 -10.84 -8.93 14.71
N GLY A 220 -11.34 -9.22 13.49
CA GLY A 220 -12.55 -10.02 13.24
C GLY A 220 -13.85 -9.20 13.15
N SER A 221 -13.82 -7.89 13.45
CA SER A 221 -14.97 -7.00 13.37
C SER A 221 -14.84 -5.99 12.22
N SER A 222 -15.83 -5.98 11.33
CA SER A 222 -15.89 -5.01 10.21
C SER A 222 -15.97 -3.56 10.68
N ILE A 223 -16.78 -3.25 11.71
CA ILE A 223 -17.02 -1.86 12.14
C ILE A 223 -15.84 -1.30 12.93
N SER A 224 -15.08 -2.18 13.59
CA SER A 224 -13.92 -1.79 14.38
C SER A 224 -12.83 -1.13 13.52
N ILE A 225 -12.75 -1.44 12.23
CA ILE A 225 -11.85 -0.75 11.28
C ILE A 225 -12.18 0.75 11.29
N LEU A 226 -13.43 1.09 10.99
CA LEU A 226 -13.90 2.46 10.87
C LEU A 226 -13.82 3.23 12.20
N GLU A 227 -14.16 2.58 13.33
CA GLU A 227 -14.09 3.19 14.65
C GLU A 227 -12.64 3.58 15.02
N GLN A 228 -11.68 2.71 14.71
CA GLN A 228 -10.26 2.97 14.95
C GLN A 228 -9.72 4.08 14.04
N GLU A 229 -10.11 4.09 12.76
CA GLU A 229 -9.74 5.15 11.82
C GLU A 229 -10.27 6.50 12.30
N ALA A 230 -11.56 6.60 12.64
CA ALA A 230 -12.18 7.83 13.10
C ALA A 230 -11.48 8.39 14.35
N ALA A 231 -11.12 7.52 15.31
CA ALA A 231 -10.40 7.92 16.52
C ALA A 231 -9.01 8.49 16.20
N VAL A 232 -8.25 7.83 15.32
CA VAL A 232 -6.91 8.30 14.93
C VAL A 232 -6.99 9.59 14.13
N VAL A 233 -7.89 9.69 13.15
CA VAL A 233 -8.05 10.91 12.34
C VAL A 233 -8.44 12.09 13.21
N GLN A 234 -9.37 11.90 14.17
CA GLN A 234 -9.74 12.96 15.12
C GLN A 234 -8.54 13.40 15.97
N GLN A 235 -7.63 12.49 16.34
CA GLN A 235 -6.41 12.84 17.05
C GLN A 235 -5.43 13.60 16.14
N ILE A 236 -5.23 13.16 14.89
CA ILE A 236 -4.39 13.85 13.90
C ILE A 236 -4.89 15.28 13.68
N GLN A 237 -6.17 15.48 13.41
CA GLN A 237 -6.75 16.81 13.14
C GLN A 237 -6.62 17.75 14.35
N ARG A 238 -6.72 17.22 15.58
CA ARG A 238 -6.51 18.00 16.81
C ARG A 238 -5.05 18.41 17.01
N LEU A 239 -4.10 17.50 16.75
CA LEU A 239 -2.68 17.75 16.97
C LEU A 239 -2.03 18.54 15.83
N PHE A 240 -2.52 18.35 14.60
CA PHE A 240 -1.96 18.93 13.38
C PHE A 240 -3.07 19.54 12.50
N PRO A 241 -3.62 20.71 12.87
CA PRO A 241 -4.71 21.34 12.13
C PRO A 241 -4.40 21.61 10.63
N LYS A 242 -3.11 21.76 10.28
CA LYS A 242 -2.63 21.90 8.89
C LYS A 242 -3.00 20.70 8.00
N PHE A 243 -3.21 19.53 8.59
CA PHE A 243 -3.55 18.29 7.89
C PHE A 243 -5.04 17.96 7.90
N THR A 244 -5.91 18.92 8.28
CA THR A 244 -7.37 18.70 8.29
C THR A 244 -7.91 18.22 6.94
N ASP A 245 -7.41 18.82 5.86
CA ASP A 245 -7.81 18.50 4.48
C ASP A 245 -6.86 17.53 3.77
N THR A 246 -5.86 16.98 4.48
CA THR A 246 -4.94 15.98 3.93
C THR A 246 -5.68 14.66 3.74
N PRO A 247 -5.64 14.04 2.54
CA PRO A 247 -6.28 12.75 2.29
C PRO A 247 -5.82 11.66 3.27
N ILE A 248 -6.77 10.88 3.79
CA ILE A 248 -6.51 9.73 4.66
C ILE A 248 -6.70 8.44 3.87
N TYR A 249 -5.69 7.57 3.92
CA TYR A 249 -5.70 6.23 3.34
C TYR A 249 -5.69 5.20 4.47
N ASN A 250 -6.52 4.16 4.36
CA ASN A 250 -6.25 2.89 5.04
C ASN A 250 -5.84 1.86 4.00
N ASP A 251 -4.54 1.77 3.80
CA ASP A 251 -3.90 0.98 2.77
C ASP A 251 -3.64 -0.48 3.17
N GLU A 252 -4.05 -0.87 4.38
CA GLU A 252 -4.17 -2.26 4.83
C GLU A 252 -5.39 -2.52 5.77
N ALA A 253 -6.58 -2.21 5.27
CA ALA A 253 -7.87 -2.22 5.97
C ALA A 253 -8.50 -3.61 6.12
N ASP A 254 -7.75 -4.56 6.66
CA ASP A 254 -8.15 -5.97 6.62
C ASP A 254 -9.06 -6.37 7.79
N PRO A 255 -9.96 -7.36 7.60
CA PRO A 255 -10.73 -7.94 8.69
C PRO A 255 -9.90 -8.46 9.87
N LEU A 256 -8.75 -9.06 9.59
CA LEU A 256 -7.88 -9.70 10.58
C LEU A 256 -6.43 -9.66 10.12
N VAL A 257 -5.52 -9.32 11.03
CA VAL A 257 -4.05 -9.36 10.85
C VAL A 257 -3.54 -10.79 10.59
N GLY A 258 -2.33 -10.90 10.01
CA GLY A 258 -1.69 -12.18 9.71
C GLY A 258 -2.33 -12.86 8.51
N TRP A 259 -1.93 -12.47 7.30
CA TRP A 259 -2.49 -12.95 6.04
C TRP A 259 -2.36 -14.48 5.86
N SER A 260 -1.27 -15.07 6.36
CA SER A 260 -0.93 -16.48 6.19
C SER A 260 -1.64 -17.41 7.18
N LEU A 261 -2.27 -16.86 8.24
CA LEU A 261 -3.03 -17.63 9.22
C LEU A 261 -4.23 -18.29 8.53
N PRO A 262 -4.35 -19.63 8.55
CA PRO A 262 -5.49 -20.30 7.93
C PRO A 262 -6.77 -19.99 8.69
N GLN A 263 -7.76 -19.49 7.98
CA GLN A 263 -9.11 -19.22 8.47
C GLN A 263 -10.14 -19.75 7.47
N PRO A 264 -11.10 -20.60 7.88
CA PRO A 264 -12.12 -21.11 6.97
C PRO A 264 -12.90 -19.99 6.24
N TRP A 265 -13.25 -18.92 6.97
CA TRP A 265 -14.00 -17.80 6.39
C TRP A 265 -13.24 -16.99 5.33
N ARG A 266 -11.90 -17.09 5.26
CA ARG A 266 -11.08 -16.47 4.20
C ARG A 266 -11.21 -17.20 2.85
N ALA A 267 -11.72 -18.43 2.85
CA ALA A 267 -11.80 -19.26 1.65
C ALA A 267 -12.97 -18.91 0.74
N ASP A 268 -14.08 -18.43 1.30
CA ASP A 268 -15.38 -18.42 0.63
C ASP A 268 -16.07 -17.04 0.62
N VAL A 269 -17.38 -17.05 0.42
CA VAL A 269 -18.23 -15.85 0.32
C VAL A 269 -18.28 -15.08 1.65
N THR A 270 -17.92 -15.69 2.78
CA THR A 270 -17.87 -15.01 4.08
C THR A 270 -16.90 -13.83 4.04
N TYR A 271 -15.67 -14.04 3.55
CA TYR A 271 -14.71 -12.95 3.37
C TYR A 271 -15.17 -11.95 2.32
N ALA A 272 -15.69 -12.43 1.18
CA ALA A 272 -16.18 -11.56 0.11
C ALA A 272 -17.27 -10.58 0.60
N ALA A 273 -18.27 -11.09 1.32
CA ALA A 273 -19.35 -10.28 1.90
C ALA A 273 -18.82 -9.33 2.99
N MET A 274 -17.83 -9.76 3.78
CA MET A 274 -17.21 -8.89 4.79
C MET A 274 -16.47 -7.71 4.15
N VAL A 275 -15.74 -7.91 3.05
CA VAL A 275 -15.08 -6.82 2.30
C VAL A 275 -16.11 -5.81 1.80
N VAL A 276 -17.18 -6.30 1.17
CA VAL A 276 -18.27 -5.43 0.69
C VAL A 276 -18.94 -4.69 1.87
N LYS A 277 -19.15 -5.35 3.01
CA LYS A 277 -19.71 -4.74 4.22
C LYS A 277 -18.83 -3.61 4.75
N VAL A 278 -17.52 -3.81 4.80
CA VAL A 278 -16.56 -2.78 5.22
C VAL A 278 -16.65 -1.58 4.28
N ILE A 279 -16.62 -1.78 2.96
CA ILE A 279 -16.75 -0.69 1.97
C ILE A 279 -18.09 0.05 2.13
N ALA A 280 -19.19 -0.68 2.31
CA ALA A 280 -20.51 -0.08 2.52
C ALA A 280 -20.57 0.73 3.82
N GLN A 281 -19.91 0.30 4.90
CA GLN A 281 -19.81 1.06 6.14
C GLN A 281 -19.05 2.38 5.93
N HIS A 282 -17.91 2.36 5.23
CA HIS A 282 -17.15 3.58 4.93
C HIS A 282 -17.97 4.54 4.07
N GLN A 283 -18.64 4.04 3.03
CA GLN A 283 -19.47 4.88 2.17
C GLN A 283 -20.65 5.51 2.93
N ASN A 284 -21.35 4.72 3.75
CA ASN A 284 -22.60 5.14 4.36
C ASN A 284 -22.43 5.93 5.65
N LEU A 285 -21.43 5.58 6.48
CA LEU A 285 -21.26 6.13 7.82
C LEU A 285 -20.19 7.22 7.89
N LEU A 286 -19.22 7.20 6.97
CA LEU A 286 -18.15 8.20 6.89
C LEU A 286 -18.38 9.14 5.70
N LEU A 287 -18.23 8.67 4.46
CA LEU A 287 -18.17 9.55 3.29
C LEU A 287 -19.47 10.30 3.00
N ALA A 288 -20.62 9.67 3.24
CA ALA A 288 -21.91 10.31 3.02
C ALA A 288 -22.44 11.12 4.20
N ASN A 289 -21.76 11.05 5.35
CA ASN A 289 -22.16 11.81 6.52
C ASN A 289 -21.63 13.24 6.38
N ALA A 290 -22.50 14.17 6.00
CA ALA A 290 -22.13 15.57 5.81
C ALA A 290 -21.56 16.24 7.09
N SER A 291 -21.76 15.62 8.26
CA SER A 291 -21.23 16.10 9.54
C SER A 291 -19.77 15.69 9.79
N THR A 292 -19.21 14.75 9.02
CA THR A 292 -17.82 14.32 9.17
C THR A 292 -16.92 15.03 8.15
N ALA A 293 -16.02 15.89 8.64
CA ALA A 293 -15.05 16.62 7.82
C ALA A 293 -13.78 15.79 7.47
N VAL A 294 -13.91 14.46 7.36
CA VAL A 294 -12.76 13.58 7.11
C VAL A 294 -12.60 13.37 5.60
N ARG A 295 -11.43 13.74 5.06
CA ARG A 295 -11.07 13.48 3.67
C ARG A 295 -10.54 12.06 3.47
N TYR A 296 -11.36 11.05 3.73
CA TYR A 296 -11.00 9.66 3.47
C TYR A 296 -11.02 9.38 1.97
N ALA A 297 -9.92 8.86 1.43
CA ALA A 297 -9.69 8.84 -0.01
C ALA A 297 -9.30 7.48 -0.58
N LEU A 298 -8.84 6.54 0.26
CA LEU A 298 -8.46 5.22 -0.22
C LEU A 298 -8.66 4.17 0.88
N LEU A 299 -9.31 3.06 0.50
CA LEU A 299 -9.37 1.82 1.28
C LEU A 299 -8.76 0.69 0.46
N SER A 300 -7.96 -0.13 1.13
CA SER A 300 -7.22 -1.21 0.49
C SER A 300 -7.31 -2.49 1.32
N ASN A 301 -7.60 -3.62 0.67
CA ASN A 301 -7.53 -4.93 1.34
C ASN A 301 -6.24 -5.60 0.89
N ASP A 302 -5.31 -5.81 1.81
CA ASP A 302 -4.01 -6.42 1.59
C ASP A 302 -4.17 -7.92 1.39
N ASN A 303 -4.44 -8.33 0.15
CA ASN A 303 -4.82 -9.70 -0.18
C ASN A 303 -4.32 -10.20 -1.53
N ALA A 304 -3.36 -9.52 -2.19
CA ALA A 304 -2.77 -10.03 -3.43
C ALA A 304 -1.67 -11.10 -3.20
N PHE A 305 -1.49 -11.59 -1.97
CA PHE A 305 -0.56 -12.69 -1.65
C PHE A 305 -0.83 -13.97 -2.46
N LEU A 306 0.23 -14.70 -2.75
CA LEU A 306 0.15 -16.08 -3.23
C LEU A 306 0.05 -17.05 -2.05
N SER A 307 -0.99 -17.89 -2.03
CA SER A 307 -1.18 -18.87 -0.95
C SER A 307 -0.13 -19.98 -0.95
N TYR A 308 0.11 -20.61 0.21
CA TYR A 308 1.01 -21.75 0.38
C TYR A 308 0.26 -23.03 0.78
N HIS A 309 0.83 -24.18 0.41
CA HIS A 309 0.40 -25.48 0.94
C HIS A 309 0.61 -25.55 2.47
N PRO A 310 -0.29 -26.19 3.24
CA PRO A 310 -1.49 -26.92 2.84
C PRO A 310 -2.78 -26.06 2.82
N HIS A 311 -2.66 -24.75 2.67
CA HIS A 311 -3.75 -23.79 2.86
C HIS A 311 -4.05 -22.92 1.62
N PRO A 312 -4.34 -23.53 0.45
CA PRO A 312 -4.54 -22.78 -0.79
C PRO A 312 -5.71 -21.78 -0.71
N PHE A 313 -6.76 -22.10 0.04
CA PHE A 313 -7.94 -21.24 0.14
C PHE A 313 -8.03 -20.41 1.42
N SER A 314 -7.57 -20.94 2.55
CA SER A 314 -7.84 -20.38 3.88
C SER A 314 -6.91 -19.23 4.29
N GLN A 315 -5.95 -18.86 3.44
CA GLN A 315 -5.14 -17.65 3.61
C GLN A 315 -5.83 -16.41 3.01
N ARG A 316 -5.39 -15.21 3.41
CA ARG A 316 -5.98 -13.94 2.96
C ARG A 316 -5.45 -13.56 1.57
N THR A 317 -6.00 -14.24 0.57
CA THR A 317 -5.59 -14.12 -0.84
C THR A 317 -6.78 -13.84 -1.75
N LEU A 318 -6.56 -13.18 -2.88
CA LEU A 318 -7.54 -13.03 -3.98
C LEU A 318 -7.66 -14.32 -4.80
N THR A 319 -6.57 -15.08 -4.91
CA THR A 319 -6.47 -16.32 -5.67
C THR A 319 -6.05 -17.48 -4.76
N ALA A 320 -6.48 -18.69 -5.08
CA ALA A 320 -6.00 -19.91 -4.45
C ALA A 320 -4.96 -20.57 -5.36
N ARG A 321 -3.72 -20.67 -4.89
CA ARG A 321 -2.59 -21.21 -5.65
C ARG A 321 -2.43 -22.72 -5.45
N PHE A 322 -2.27 -23.43 -6.56
CA PHE A 322 -1.94 -24.85 -6.62
C PHE A 322 -0.64 -25.05 -7.40
N GLN A 323 0.39 -25.55 -6.72
CA GLN A 323 1.65 -25.99 -7.34
C GLN A 323 1.51 -27.47 -7.73
N VAL A 324 1.25 -27.75 -9.01
CA VAL A 324 0.88 -29.07 -9.53
C VAL A 324 2.16 -29.86 -9.85
N ASN A 325 2.85 -30.27 -8.79
CA ASN A 325 4.21 -30.84 -8.86
C ASN A 325 4.29 -32.24 -9.46
N ASN A 326 3.15 -32.92 -9.67
CA ASN A 326 3.08 -34.26 -10.26
C ASN A 326 3.02 -34.26 -11.80
N THR A 327 3.22 -33.11 -12.45
CA THR A 327 3.29 -32.98 -13.92
C THR A 327 4.73 -32.79 -14.42
N ARG A 328 4.96 -32.93 -15.73
CA ARG A 328 6.28 -32.76 -16.37
C ARG A 328 6.18 -31.84 -17.60
N PRO A 329 6.65 -30.58 -17.52
CA PRO A 329 7.18 -29.92 -16.32
C PRO A 329 6.08 -29.67 -15.26
N PRO A 330 6.45 -29.53 -13.97
CA PRO A 330 5.56 -28.94 -12.98
C PRO A 330 5.00 -27.60 -13.45
N HIS A 331 3.76 -27.29 -13.07
CA HIS A 331 3.12 -26.03 -13.40
C HIS A 331 2.29 -25.50 -12.23
N VAL A 332 1.80 -24.26 -12.37
CA VAL A 332 1.00 -23.58 -11.36
C VAL A 332 -0.39 -23.30 -11.92
N GLN A 333 -1.40 -23.48 -11.08
CA GLN A 333 -2.78 -23.10 -11.34
C GLN A 333 -3.24 -22.12 -10.26
N LEU A 334 -3.96 -21.09 -10.66
CA LEU A 334 -4.65 -20.17 -9.74
C LEU A 334 -6.16 -20.33 -9.92
N LEU A 335 -6.89 -20.41 -8.82
CA LEU A 335 -8.34 -20.34 -8.82
C LEU A 335 -8.78 -18.99 -8.26
N ARG A 336 -9.66 -18.29 -8.97
CA ARG A 336 -10.30 -17.07 -8.47
C ARG A 336 -11.14 -17.38 -7.24
N LYS A 337 -10.86 -16.74 -6.11
CA LYS A 337 -11.68 -16.86 -4.89
C LYS A 337 -12.88 -15.92 -4.92
N PRO A 338 -13.93 -16.16 -4.12
CA PRO A 338 -15.13 -15.31 -4.10
C PRO A 338 -14.86 -13.83 -3.82
N VAL A 339 -13.85 -13.50 -3.01
CA VAL A 339 -13.49 -12.10 -2.72
C VAL A 339 -13.06 -11.33 -3.97
N LEU A 340 -12.30 -11.95 -4.88
CA LEU A 340 -11.91 -11.34 -6.15
C LEU A 340 -13.13 -11.18 -7.08
N THR A 341 -14.07 -12.12 -7.05
CA THR A 341 -15.34 -11.98 -7.79
C THR A 341 -16.20 -10.84 -7.22
N ALA A 342 -16.22 -10.62 -5.91
CA ALA A 342 -16.95 -9.50 -5.31
C ALA A 342 -16.37 -8.14 -5.73
N MET A 343 -15.05 -8.03 -5.96
CA MET A 343 -14.46 -6.82 -6.53
C MET A 343 -15.02 -6.49 -7.92
N ALA A 344 -15.30 -7.51 -8.75
CA ALA A 344 -15.93 -7.30 -10.05
C ALA A 344 -17.38 -6.79 -9.93
N LEU A 345 -18.11 -7.16 -8.87
CA LEU A 345 -19.44 -6.62 -8.61
C LEU A 345 -19.39 -5.17 -8.14
N LEU A 346 -18.43 -4.84 -7.27
CA LEU A 346 -18.20 -3.46 -6.81
C LEU A 346 -17.80 -2.54 -7.97
N ALA A 347 -17.08 -3.06 -8.97
CA ALA A 347 -16.68 -2.32 -10.16
C ALA A 347 -17.85 -1.89 -11.06
N LEU A 348 -19.05 -2.43 -10.85
CA LEU A 348 -20.27 -2.03 -11.58
C LEU A 348 -21.01 -0.86 -10.90
N LEU A 349 -20.57 -0.40 -9.73
CA LEU A 349 -21.15 0.79 -9.10
C LEU A 349 -20.90 2.03 -9.97
N GLY A 350 -21.97 2.77 -10.28
CA GLY A 350 -21.87 4.02 -11.02
C GLY A 350 -21.38 5.20 -10.17
N GLU A 351 -21.14 6.35 -10.81
CA GLU A 351 -20.58 7.55 -10.16
C GLU A 351 -21.54 8.27 -9.20
N ARG A 352 -22.84 7.95 -9.25
CA ARG A 352 -23.88 8.60 -8.43
C ARG A 352 -24.49 7.62 -7.45
N ARG A 353 -24.59 8.07 -6.21
CA ARG A 353 -25.35 7.38 -5.17
C ARG A 353 -26.84 7.76 -5.27
N ALA A 354 -27.73 6.77 -5.26
CA ALA A 354 -29.16 6.98 -5.06
C ALA A 354 -29.45 7.28 -3.58
N ALA A 355 -30.43 8.15 -3.31
CA ALA A 355 -30.91 8.38 -1.95
C ALA A 355 -31.38 7.05 -1.34
N PRO A 356 -31.10 6.78 -0.05
CA PRO A 356 -31.59 5.56 0.58
C PRO A 356 -33.12 5.56 0.54
N GLN A 357 -33.71 4.70 -0.29
CA GLN A 357 -35.13 4.38 -0.18
C GLN A 357 -35.28 3.46 1.04
N HIS A 358 -36.06 3.90 2.02
CA HIS A 358 -36.61 3.00 3.03
C HIS A 358 -37.52 2.00 2.30
N LEU A 359 -36.96 0.87 1.89
CA LEU A 359 -37.74 -0.25 1.36
C LEU A 359 -38.38 -0.98 2.55
N LEU A 360 -39.72 -0.91 2.54
CA LEU A 360 -40.70 -1.65 3.33
C LEU A 360 -41.03 -1.08 4.73
N ARG A 361 -42.07 -0.23 4.77
CA ARG A 361 -43.01 -0.27 5.90
C ARG A 361 -43.79 -1.58 5.77
N GLU A 362 -43.75 -2.42 6.80
CA GLU A 362 -44.75 -3.47 7.00
C GLU A 362 -46.13 -2.80 7.01
N GLY A 363 -46.98 -3.06 6.00
CA GLY A 363 -48.29 -2.41 5.94
C GLY A 363 -49.17 -2.72 4.74
N ASP A 364 -48.61 -2.97 3.55
CA ASP A 364 -49.42 -3.11 2.33
C ASP A 364 -49.30 -4.51 1.71
N VAL A 365 -49.83 -5.51 2.41
CA VAL A 365 -50.37 -6.72 1.77
C VAL A 365 -51.74 -6.99 2.40
N SER A 366 -52.74 -6.21 1.99
CA SER A 366 -54.14 -6.64 2.08
C SER A 366 -54.40 -7.62 0.93
N LEU A 367 -54.51 -8.89 1.28
CA LEU A 367 -55.07 -9.91 0.39
C LEU A 367 -56.57 -9.58 0.21
N GLY A 368 -56.95 -9.26 -1.03
CA GLY A 368 -58.32 -9.28 -1.53
C GLY A 368 -58.46 -10.36 -2.59
#